data_AF-A0A9P9DJG8-F1
#
_entry.id   AF-A0A9P9DJG8-F1
#
_cell.length_a   1.000
_cell.length_b   1.000
_cell.length_c   1.000
_cell.angle_alpha   90.00
_cell.angle_beta   90.00
_cell.angle_gamma   90.00
#
_symmetry.space_group_name_H-M   'P 1'
#
loop_
_entity.id
_entity.type
_entity.pdbx_description
1 polymer ?
#
loop_
_entity_poly.entity_id
_entity_poly.type
_entity_poly.pdbx_seq_one_letter_code
_entity_poly.pdbx_strand_id
1 'polypeptide(L)'
;MKLLSIATALVATASAHSWLGCTSHDNTEILQWMKGNATKTPPVLVDPLMPWFANFCKGWPRNKANPGDWIAESSNYVWNLAANKFKGETNACHPSQRNPSYQGNAPMASAKAGDTIRLMFGGNGHARGASVGGTPGTVTVYWKGKPEQEIKDIKEFTSANKLQTNGFSDESFAYPAGAKSPQEGLVDKGNWQSLKLPANMAKGRHMFVWVWSYQGADQWSTCFDVNIK
;
A
#
# COMPACT_ATOMS: atom_id res chain seq x y z
N MET A 1 8.48 53.25 -15.02
CA MET A 1 7.57 52.21 -14.49
C MET A 1 7.71 50.95 -15.34
N LYS A 2 8.36 49.91 -14.83
CA LYS A 2 8.34 48.55 -15.42
C LYS A 2 7.54 47.67 -14.47
N LEU A 3 6.36 47.24 -14.90
CA LEU A 3 5.56 46.24 -14.20
C LEU A 3 6.22 44.87 -14.37
N LEU A 4 6.81 44.33 -13.30
CA LEU A 4 7.13 42.91 -13.23
C LEU A 4 5.82 42.14 -13.06
N SER A 5 5.42 41.38 -14.07
CA SER A 5 4.41 40.33 -13.92
C SER A 5 5.06 39.15 -13.21
N ILE A 6 4.70 38.94 -11.94
CA ILE A 6 5.02 37.71 -11.22
C ILE A 6 3.98 36.67 -11.65
N ALA A 7 4.37 35.79 -12.57
CA ALA A 7 3.60 34.59 -12.86
C ALA A 7 3.81 33.60 -11.71
N THR A 8 2.89 33.56 -10.75
CA THR A 8 2.84 32.53 -9.72
C THR A 8 2.49 31.21 -10.41
N ALA A 9 3.49 30.36 -10.64
CA ALA A 9 3.27 28.99 -11.05
C ALA A 9 2.49 28.29 -9.92
N LEU A 10 1.20 28.04 -10.15
CA LEU A 10 0.40 27.11 -9.35
C LEU A 10 0.98 25.71 -9.55
N VAL A 11 1.96 25.35 -8.74
CA VAL A 11 2.40 23.97 -8.60
C VAL A 11 1.23 23.22 -7.98
N ALA A 12 0.51 22.45 -8.79
CA ALA A 12 -0.49 21.52 -8.31
C ALA A 12 0.21 20.55 -7.34
N THR A 13 0.00 20.73 -6.04
CA THR A 13 0.38 19.75 -5.05
C THR A 13 -0.51 18.54 -5.26
N ALA A 14 -0.03 17.56 -6.01
CA ALA A 14 -0.69 16.26 -6.10
C ALA A 14 -0.87 15.74 -4.66
N SER A 15 -2.12 15.64 -4.20
CA SER A 15 -2.41 15.09 -2.87
C SER A 15 -1.88 13.66 -2.82
N ALA A 16 -0.86 13.43 -2.01
CA ALA A 16 -0.26 12.11 -1.97
C ALA A 16 -1.19 11.13 -1.27
N HIS A 17 -1.47 10.01 -1.92
CA HIS A 17 -2.34 8.97 -1.41
C HIS A 17 -1.76 7.59 -1.73
N SER A 18 -1.98 6.63 -0.85
CA SER A 18 -1.53 5.26 -1.04
C SER A 18 -2.56 4.29 -0.47
N TRP A 19 -2.61 3.10 -1.05
CA TRP A 19 -3.51 2.03 -0.67
C TRP A 19 -2.85 0.68 -0.92
N LEU A 20 -3.31 -0.32 -0.19
CA LEU A 20 -2.92 -1.70 -0.42
C LEU A 20 -3.65 -2.23 -1.66
N GLY A 21 -2.88 -2.67 -2.65
CA GLY A 21 -3.37 -3.24 -3.91
C GLY A 21 -3.55 -4.76 -3.84
N CYS A 22 -2.60 -5.47 -3.24
CA CYS A 22 -2.60 -6.93 -3.09
C CYS A 22 -2.12 -7.34 -1.69
N THR A 23 -2.68 -8.40 -1.12
CA THR A 23 -2.34 -8.89 0.23
C THR A 23 -1.52 -10.18 0.22
N SER A 24 -1.38 -10.83 -0.93
CA SER A 24 -0.51 -12.00 -1.10
C SER A 24 -0.04 -12.08 -2.54
N HIS A 25 0.95 -11.28 -2.90
CA HIS A 25 1.46 -11.23 -4.27
C HIS A 25 2.61 -12.20 -4.46
N ASP A 26 2.59 -12.94 -5.57
CA ASP A 26 3.76 -13.68 -6.05
C ASP A 26 4.62 -12.78 -6.94
N ASN A 27 5.67 -12.22 -6.37
CA ASN A 27 6.59 -11.36 -7.13
C ASN A 27 7.92 -12.07 -7.48
N THR A 28 7.99 -13.41 -7.43
CA THR A 28 9.23 -14.13 -7.75
C THR A 28 9.70 -13.87 -9.19
N GLU A 29 8.80 -14.02 -10.16
CA GLU A 29 9.10 -13.78 -11.58
C GLU A 29 9.20 -12.29 -11.91
N ILE A 30 8.23 -11.49 -11.43
CA ILE A 30 8.16 -10.06 -11.75
C ILE A 30 9.38 -9.29 -11.20
N LEU A 31 9.93 -9.70 -10.05
CA LEU A 31 11.10 -9.07 -9.45
C LEU A 31 12.32 -9.21 -10.35
N GLN A 32 12.57 -10.40 -10.88
CA GLN A 32 13.71 -10.64 -11.77
C GLN A 32 13.52 -9.91 -13.09
N TRP A 33 12.30 -9.97 -13.64
CA TRP A 33 11.96 -9.26 -14.86
C TRP A 33 12.13 -7.74 -14.71
N MET A 34 11.63 -7.14 -13.62
CA MET A 34 11.78 -5.71 -13.34
C MET A 34 13.23 -5.33 -13.12
N LYS A 35 14.02 -6.14 -12.40
CA LYS A 35 15.48 -5.91 -12.23
C LYS A 35 16.21 -5.89 -13.58
N GLY A 36 15.93 -6.83 -14.47
CA GLY A 36 16.55 -6.88 -15.80
C GLY A 36 16.07 -5.77 -16.74
N ASN A 37 14.85 -5.30 -16.59
CA ASN A 37 14.30 -4.21 -17.41
C ASN A 37 14.77 -2.82 -16.95
N ALA A 38 15.04 -2.66 -15.66
CA ALA A 38 15.62 -1.46 -15.10
C ALA A 38 17.04 -1.16 -15.63
N THR A 39 17.76 -2.16 -16.17
CA THR A 39 19.11 -1.99 -16.73
C THR A 39 19.14 -1.66 -18.22
N LYS A 40 17.98 -1.60 -18.90
CA LYS A 40 17.91 -1.24 -20.33
C LYS A 40 18.15 0.26 -20.57
N THR A 41 18.43 0.64 -21.83
CA THR A 41 18.59 2.04 -22.24
C THR A 41 17.66 2.36 -23.42
N PRO A 42 16.56 3.12 -23.22
CA PRO A 42 16.09 3.62 -21.92
C PRO A 42 15.57 2.49 -21.01
N PRO A 43 15.58 2.68 -19.67
CA PRO A 43 15.02 1.71 -18.75
C PRO A 43 13.52 1.56 -18.99
N VAL A 44 13.00 0.34 -18.87
CA VAL A 44 11.55 0.11 -19.01
C VAL A 44 10.88 0.39 -17.68
N LEU A 45 9.93 1.33 -17.68
CA LEU A 45 9.12 1.64 -16.52
C LEU A 45 8.05 0.57 -16.33
N VAL A 46 7.98 0.03 -15.12
CA VAL A 46 7.02 -1.01 -14.77
C VAL A 46 6.20 -0.51 -13.60
N ASP A 47 4.88 -0.46 -13.82
CA ASP A 47 3.90 -0.26 -12.77
C ASP A 47 3.34 -1.65 -12.37
N PRO A 48 3.74 -2.21 -11.22
CA PRO A 48 3.30 -3.53 -10.81
C PRO A 48 1.81 -3.59 -10.45
N LEU A 49 1.10 -2.46 -10.33
CA LEU A 49 -0.35 -2.42 -10.09
C LEU A 49 -1.15 -2.53 -11.39
N MET A 50 -0.49 -2.62 -12.54
CA MET A 50 -1.19 -2.73 -13.80
C MET A 50 -2.05 -4.00 -13.89
N PRO A 51 -3.22 -3.95 -14.56
CA PRO A 51 -4.17 -5.07 -14.56
C PRO A 51 -3.59 -6.41 -15.04
N TRP A 52 -2.59 -6.38 -15.92
CA TRP A 52 -1.93 -7.60 -16.41
C TRP A 52 -1.04 -8.30 -15.39
N PHE A 53 -0.75 -7.68 -14.23
CA PHE A 53 -0.06 -8.32 -13.12
C PHE A 53 -1.02 -8.85 -12.04
N ALA A 54 -2.33 -8.63 -12.19
CA ALA A 54 -3.32 -9.06 -11.21
C ALA A 54 -3.36 -10.58 -10.98
N ASN A 55 -2.97 -11.38 -11.97
CA ASN A 55 -2.88 -12.84 -11.88
C ASN A 55 -1.82 -13.34 -10.87
N PHE A 56 -0.83 -12.50 -10.55
CA PHE A 56 0.17 -12.77 -9.53
C PHE A 56 -0.35 -12.52 -8.10
N CYS A 57 -1.48 -11.83 -7.97
CA CYS A 57 -2.10 -11.58 -6.68
C CYS A 57 -2.98 -12.76 -6.23
N LYS A 58 -2.68 -13.34 -5.07
CA LYS A 58 -3.37 -14.50 -4.46
C LYS A 58 -4.26 -14.12 -3.29
N GLY A 59 -4.38 -12.83 -3.01
CA GLY A 59 -5.22 -12.32 -1.94
C GLY A 59 -5.42 -10.83 -2.08
N TRP A 60 -6.62 -10.34 -1.80
CA TRP A 60 -6.99 -8.96 -2.02
C TRP A 60 -7.47 -8.29 -0.72
N PRO A 61 -7.46 -6.94 -0.64
CA PRO A 61 -8.19 -6.21 0.37
C PRO A 61 -9.71 -6.48 0.33
N ARG A 62 -10.39 -6.17 1.44
CA ARG A 62 -11.84 -6.30 1.52
C ARG A 62 -12.54 -5.49 0.44
N ASN A 63 -13.61 -6.05 -0.11
CA ASN A 63 -14.50 -5.48 -1.11
C ASN A 63 -13.83 -5.00 -2.41
N LYS A 64 -12.57 -5.41 -2.66
CA LYS A 64 -11.86 -5.06 -3.88
C LYS A 64 -12.40 -5.86 -5.07
N ALA A 65 -12.44 -5.25 -6.24
CA ALA A 65 -12.75 -5.89 -7.51
C ALA A 65 -11.47 -6.24 -8.29
N ASN A 66 -11.54 -7.26 -9.15
CA ASN A 66 -10.42 -7.67 -10.01
C ASN A 66 -10.87 -8.17 -11.40
N PRO A 67 -10.47 -7.57 -12.54
CA PRO A 67 -9.49 -6.49 -12.65
C PRO A 67 -9.98 -5.19 -12.00
N GLY A 68 -9.08 -4.54 -11.28
CA GLY A 68 -9.28 -3.18 -10.79
C GLY A 68 -8.96 -2.18 -11.90
N ASP A 69 -9.69 -1.07 -11.92
CA ASP A 69 -9.28 0.15 -12.61
C ASP A 69 -8.62 1.07 -11.58
N TRP A 70 -7.39 1.51 -11.82
CA TRP A 70 -6.66 2.38 -10.91
C TRP A 70 -7.44 3.66 -10.53
N ILE A 71 -8.28 4.18 -11.43
CA ILE A 71 -9.16 5.33 -11.14
C ILE A 71 -10.18 4.94 -10.08
N ALA A 72 -10.86 3.82 -10.29
CA ALA A 72 -11.81 3.27 -9.32
C ALA A 72 -11.12 2.93 -8.01
N GLU A 73 -9.89 2.44 -8.04
CA GLU A 73 -9.14 2.10 -6.82
C GLU A 73 -8.78 3.34 -6.00
N SER A 74 -8.26 4.38 -6.66
CA SER A 74 -7.90 5.65 -6.04
C SER A 74 -9.11 6.42 -5.48
N SER A 75 -10.33 6.05 -5.90
CA SER A 75 -11.58 6.72 -5.53
C SER A 75 -12.46 5.92 -4.55
N ASN A 76 -12.43 4.58 -4.62
CA ASN A 76 -13.40 3.71 -3.93
C ASN A 76 -12.84 2.92 -2.74
N TYR A 77 -11.51 2.80 -2.65
CA TYR A 77 -10.84 2.00 -1.60
C TYR A 77 -9.84 2.80 -0.77
N VAL A 78 -9.47 3.98 -1.26
CA VAL A 78 -8.56 4.90 -0.56
C VAL A 78 -9.27 5.50 0.66
N TRP A 79 -8.63 5.41 1.83
CA TRP A 79 -9.19 5.94 3.07
C TRP A 79 -8.25 6.95 3.74
N ASN A 80 -8.55 8.24 3.64
CA ASN A 80 -7.77 9.30 4.27
C ASN A 80 -8.12 9.40 5.77
N LEU A 81 -7.25 8.93 6.64
CA LEU A 81 -7.46 8.96 8.08
C LEU A 81 -7.51 10.39 8.61
N ALA A 82 -6.58 11.25 8.20
CA ALA A 82 -6.49 12.62 8.68
C ALA A 82 -7.71 13.45 8.26
N ALA A 83 -8.07 13.42 6.98
CA ALA A 83 -9.19 14.18 6.43
C ALA A 83 -10.54 13.70 6.97
N ASN A 84 -10.72 12.39 7.18
CA ASN A 84 -11.96 11.87 7.77
C ASN A 84 -12.05 12.14 9.27
N LYS A 85 -10.92 12.14 10.00
CA LYS A 85 -10.89 12.54 11.41
C LYS A 85 -11.38 13.99 11.61
N PHE A 86 -11.02 14.92 10.73
CA PHE A 86 -11.56 16.29 10.77
C PHE A 86 -13.08 16.36 10.56
N LYS A 87 -13.68 15.33 9.95
CA LYS A 87 -15.14 15.17 9.78
C LYS A 87 -15.80 14.40 10.93
N GLY A 88 -15.05 14.09 12.00
CA GLY A 88 -15.53 13.31 13.15
C GLY A 88 -15.55 11.80 12.91
N GLU A 89 -14.97 11.31 11.81
CA GLU A 89 -14.97 9.90 11.44
C GLU A 89 -13.64 9.25 11.83
N THR A 90 -13.71 8.30 12.78
CA THR A 90 -12.55 7.66 13.41
C THR A 90 -12.39 6.19 13.03
N ASN A 91 -13.20 5.69 12.08
CA ASN A 91 -13.09 4.32 11.62
C ASN A 91 -11.71 4.03 10.99
N ALA A 92 -11.13 2.88 11.35
CA ALA A 92 -9.85 2.41 10.83
C ALA A 92 -9.91 1.99 9.35
N CYS A 93 -11.11 1.66 8.86
CA CYS A 93 -11.34 1.15 7.51
C CYS A 93 -12.26 2.09 6.73
N HIS A 94 -12.04 2.12 5.41
CA HIS A 94 -13.02 2.64 4.45
C HIS A 94 -14.41 2.01 4.73
N PRO A 95 -15.54 2.76 4.59
CA PRO A 95 -16.89 2.22 4.79
C PRO A 95 -17.16 0.87 4.13
N SER A 96 -16.68 0.70 2.89
CA SER A 96 -16.85 -0.54 2.13
C SER A 96 -16.00 -1.73 2.62
N GLN A 97 -15.03 -1.49 3.51
CA GLN A 97 -14.11 -2.48 4.06
C GLN A 97 -14.38 -2.82 5.54
N ARG A 98 -15.43 -2.24 6.14
CA ARG A 98 -15.80 -2.50 7.55
C ARG A 98 -16.33 -3.91 7.77
N ASN A 99 -16.76 -4.59 6.71
CA ASN A 99 -17.19 -5.98 6.73
C ASN A 99 -16.23 -6.86 5.91
N PRO A 100 -16.03 -8.14 6.27
CA PRO A 100 -15.15 -9.07 5.56
C PRO A 100 -15.80 -9.61 4.27
N SER A 101 -16.16 -8.71 3.36
CA SER A 101 -16.73 -9.04 2.05
C SER A 101 -15.64 -9.16 1.00
N TYR A 102 -15.76 -10.14 0.10
CA TYR A 102 -14.81 -10.40 -0.98
C TYR A 102 -15.56 -10.74 -2.27
N GLN A 103 -15.03 -10.26 -3.40
CA GLN A 103 -15.58 -10.61 -4.71
C GLN A 103 -14.98 -11.95 -5.18
N GLY A 104 -15.73 -12.72 -5.97
CA GLY A 104 -15.29 -14.07 -6.38
C GLY A 104 -13.96 -14.10 -7.16
N ASN A 105 -13.68 -13.05 -7.92
CA ASN A 105 -12.45 -12.81 -8.67
C ASN A 105 -11.33 -12.12 -7.84
N ALA A 106 -11.63 -11.71 -6.61
CA ALA A 106 -10.72 -11.03 -5.69
C ALA A 106 -10.81 -11.64 -4.28
N PRO A 107 -10.40 -12.91 -4.09
CA PRO A 107 -10.57 -13.61 -2.83
C PRO A 107 -9.63 -13.09 -1.74
N MET A 108 -9.99 -13.40 -0.49
CA MET A 108 -9.13 -13.25 0.69
C MET A 108 -7.85 -14.09 0.58
N ALA A 109 -6.73 -13.58 1.09
CA ALA A 109 -5.48 -14.34 1.17
C ALA A 109 -5.62 -15.60 2.05
N SER A 110 -4.86 -16.64 1.72
CA SER A 110 -4.69 -17.83 2.57
C SER A 110 -3.22 -18.03 2.89
N ALA A 111 -2.91 -18.39 4.14
CA ALA A 111 -1.55 -18.67 4.60
C ALA A 111 -1.54 -19.69 5.74
N LYS A 112 -0.35 -20.18 6.11
CA LYS A 112 -0.11 -20.91 7.36
C LYS A 112 0.46 -19.95 8.41
N ALA A 113 0.28 -20.30 9.67
CA ALA A 113 0.96 -19.61 10.76
C ALA A 113 2.48 -19.66 10.53
N GLY A 114 3.16 -18.54 10.70
CA GLY A 114 4.59 -18.43 10.45
C GLY A 114 4.99 -18.19 8.99
N ASP A 115 4.06 -18.16 8.03
CA ASP A 115 4.39 -17.78 6.65
C ASP A 115 4.79 -16.30 6.54
N THR A 116 5.40 -15.94 5.42
CA THR A 116 5.58 -14.54 5.02
C THR A 116 4.69 -14.28 3.81
N ILE A 117 3.78 -13.31 3.92
CA ILE A 117 2.99 -12.82 2.78
C ILE A 117 3.59 -11.53 2.24
N ARG A 118 3.45 -11.30 0.93
CA ARG A 118 3.95 -10.09 0.29
C ARG A 118 2.78 -9.16 0.01
N LEU A 119 2.75 -8.08 0.76
CA LEU A 119 1.84 -6.97 0.58
C LEU A 119 2.35 -6.12 -0.56
N MET A 120 1.43 -5.74 -1.44
CA MET A 120 1.71 -4.82 -2.53
C MET A 120 0.82 -3.61 -2.39
N PHE A 121 1.42 -2.43 -2.43
CA PHE A 121 0.73 -1.15 -2.39
C PHE A 121 1.27 -0.28 -3.52
N GLY A 122 0.50 0.73 -3.88
CA GLY A 122 1.02 1.80 -4.73
C GLY A 122 0.62 3.14 -4.15
N GLY A 123 1.18 4.19 -4.72
CA GLY A 123 0.85 5.54 -4.33
C GLY A 123 0.87 6.50 -5.50
N ASN A 124 0.13 7.59 -5.35
CA ASN A 124 0.26 8.77 -6.18
C ASN A 124 0.88 9.90 -5.36
N GLY A 125 1.53 10.87 -5.99
CA GLY A 125 2.18 11.99 -5.30
C GLY A 125 3.52 11.56 -4.69
N HIS A 126 3.76 11.73 -3.37
CA HIS A 126 5.04 11.48 -2.67
C HIS A 126 5.67 10.09 -2.89
N ALA A 127 4.92 9.14 -3.45
CA ALA A 127 5.41 7.87 -3.93
C ALA A 127 5.95 7.92 -5.38
N ARG A 128 5.41 8.74 -6.29
CA ARG A 128 5.65 8.64 -7.73
C ARG A 128 6.35 9.87 -8.34
N GLY A 129 7.39 9.68 -9.15
CA GLY A 129 7.98 10.70 -10.06
C GLY A 129 9.35 11.29 -9.68
N ALA A 130 9.97 12.01 -10.63
CA ALA A 130 11.33 12.56 -10.49
C ALA A 130 11.44 13.78 -9.55
N SER A 131 10.31 14.33 -9.10
CA SER A 131 10.24 15.61 -8.36
C SER A 131 9.83 15.47 -6.89
N VAL A 132 9.69 14.24 -6.39
CA VAL A 132 9.28 14.02 -4.99
C VAL A 132 10.47 14.10 -4.04
N GLY A 133 10.63 15.26 -3.39
CA GLY A 133 11.55 15.43 -2.25
C GLY A 133 10.97 14.86 -0.94
N GLY A 134 11.85 14.49 0.00
CA GLY A 134 11.48 14.05 1.35
C GLY A 134 11.46 12.53 1.58
N THR A 135 11.33 12.12 2.84
CA THR A 135 11.17 10.71 3.22
C THR A 135 9.78 10.20 2.81
N PRO A 136 9.65 9.03 2.15
CA PRO A 136 8.36 8.49 1.73
C PRO A 136 7.51 7.97 2.91
N GLY A 137 8.03 8.04 4.14
CA GLY A 137 7.32 7.62 5.34
C GLY A 137 7.44 6.11 5.61
N THR A 138 6.48 5.57 6.36
CA THR A 138 6.49 4.18 6.82
C THR A 138 5.14 3.50 6.57
N VAL A 139 5.17 2.19 6.43
CA VAL A 139 3.99 1.34 6.43
C VAL A 139 3.96 0.52 7.71
N THR A 140 2.81 0.50 8.38
CA THR A 140 2.58 -0.29 9.59
C THR A 140 1.38 -1.20 9.39
N VAL A 141 1.53 -2.47 9.75
CA VAL A 141 0.43 -3.43 9.79
C VAL A 141 0.00 -3.63 11.23
N TYR A 142 -1.29 -3.48 11.48
CA TYR A 142 -1.93 -3.75 12.77
C TYR A 142 -2.79 -5.01 12.71
N TRP A 143 -2.84 -5.75 13.82
CA TRP A 143 -3.54 -7.02 14.00
C TRP A 143 -3.98 -7.20 15.45
N LYS A 144 -5.18 -7.76 15.66
CA LYS A 144 -5.79 -7.95 16.99
C LYS A 144 -5.33 -9.19 17.76
N GLY A 145 -4.46 -10.00 17.18
CA GLY A 145 -3.91 -11.18 17.84
C GLY A 145 -4.76 -12.45 17.76
N LYS A 146 -6.04 -12.37 17.35
CA LYS A 146 -7.01 -13.47 17.42
C LYS A 146 -7.92 -13.53 16.18
N PRO A 147 -8.48 -14.71 15.86
CA PRO A 147 -9.40 -14.84 14.73
C PRO A 147 -10.72 -14.14 15.03
N GLU A 148 -11.41 -13.68 13.98
CA GLU A 148 -12.70 -12.99 14.03
C GLU A 148 -12.72 -11.72 14.91
N GLN A 149 -11.55 -11.16 15.23
CA GLN A 149 -11.42 -9.89 15.94
C GLN A 149 -11.11 -8.77 14.97
N GLU A 150 -11.78 -7.63 15.15
CA GLU A 150 -11.71 -6.48 14.25
C GLU A 150 -11.00 -5.29 14.91
N ILE A 151 -10.23 -4.53 14.13
CA ILE A 151 -9.77 -3.18 14.43
C ILE A 151 -10.77 -2.23 13.78
N LYS A 152 -11.61 -1.57 14.57
CA LYS A 152 -12.70 -0.73 14.05
C LYS A 152 -12.32 0.73 14.04
N ASP A 153 -11.49 1.17 14.99
CA ASP A 153 -11.21 2.59 15.22
C ASP A 153 -9.70 2.88 15.23
N ILE A 154 -9.30 4.06 14.75
CA ILE A 154 -7.91 4.52 14.72
C ILE A 154 -7.26 4.54 16.11
N LYS A 155 -8.02 4.68 17.21
CA LYS A 155 -7.50 4.62 18.58
C LYS A 155 -6.88 3.26 18.92
N GLU A 156 -7.19 2.24 18.13
CA GLU A 156 -6.68 0.89 18.29
C GLU A 156 -5.33 0.69 17.56
N PHE A 157 -4.80 1.71 16.88
CA PHE A 157 -3.45 1.73 16.31
C PHE A 157 -2.38 1.90 17.41
N THR A 158 -2.35 0.96 18.35
CA THR A 158 -1.48 0.96 19.51
C THR A 158 -0.31 0.00 19.33
N SER A 159 0.72 0.11 20.19
CA SER A 159 1.83 -0.84 20.22
C SER A 159 1.39 -2.28 20.46
N ALA A 160 0.29 -2.50 21.19
CA ALA A 160 -0.23 -3.84 21.46
C ALA A 160 -0.84 -4.52 20.22
N ASN A 161 -1.39 -3.74 19.29
CA ASN A 161 -1.95 -4.26 18.03
C ASN A 161 -0.97 -4.12 16.87
N LYS A 162 0.22 -3.54 17.06
CA LYS A 162 1.20 -3.36 16.00
C LYS A 162 1.90 -4.68 15.72
N LEU A 163 1.82 -5.17 14.48
CA LEU A 163 2.51 -6.38 14.05
C LEU A 163 3.88 -6.07 13.45
N GLN A 164 3.94 -5.16 12.48
CA GLN A 164 5.18 -4.86 11.77
C GLN A 164 5.18 -3.43 11.23
N THR A 165 6.33 -2.77 11.24
CA THR A 165 6.56 -1.47 10.60
C THR A 165 7.80 -1.54 9.71
N ASN A 166 7.72 -0.99 8.51
CA ASN A 166 8.82 -0.83 7.56
C ASN A 166 8.82 0.61 7.00
N GLY A 167 9.93 1.06 6.44
CA GLY A 167 9.92 2.21 5.54
C GLY A 167 9.08 1.90 4.29
N PHE A 168 8.35 2.90 3.80
CA PHE A 168 7.47 2.75 2.63
C PHE A 168 8.20 2.26 1.37
N SER A 169 9.51 2.50 1.30
CA SER A 169 10.36 2.18 0.14
C SER A 169 11.39 1.10 0.38
N ASP A 170 11.41 0.48 1.57
CA ASP A 170 12.51 -0.41 1.97
C ASP A 170 12.66 -1.63 1.04
N GLU A 171 11.55 -2.13 0.50
CA GLU A 171 11.52 -3.28 -0.42
C GLU A 171 11.19 -2.89 -1.87
N SER A 172 11.13 -1.59 -2.19
CA SER A 172 10.88 -1.12 -3.56
C SER A 172 12.10 -1.29 -4.45
N PHE A 173 11.94 -1.70 -5.71
CA PHE A 173 13.05 -2.03 -6.61
C PHE A 173 12.96 -1.44 -8.04
N ALA A 174 12.06 -0.49 -8.30
CA ALA A 174 11.81 0.08 -9.63
C ALA A 174 12.68 1.32 -9.92
N TYR A 175 14.00 1.15 -10.11
CA TYR A 175 14.94 2.27 -10.30
C TYR A 175 15.26 2.54 -11.79
N PRO A 176 15.44 3.80 -12.22
CA PRO A 176 15.97 4.17 -13.52
C PRO A 176 17.48 3.90 -13.58
N ALA A 177 18.00 3.76 -14.79
CA ALA A 177 19.42 3.55 -15.05
C ALA A 177 20.29 4.66 -14.41
N GLY A 178 21.31 4.25 -13.63
CA GLY A 178 22.25 5.16 -12.96
C GLY A 178 21.93 5.49 -11.50
N ALA A 179 20.71 5.18 -11.01
CA ALA A 179 20.38 5.30 -9.59
C ALA A 179 21.06 4.20 -8.78
N LYS A 180 21.80 4.57 -7.72
CA LYS A 180 22.51 3.65 -6.81
C LYS A 180 21.64 3.26 -5.61
N SER A 181 20.52 3.94 -5.41
CA SER A 181 19.61 3.73 -4.30
C SER A 181 18.15 4.01 -4.67
N PRO A 182 17.18 3.45 -3.92
CA PRO A 182 15.77 3.78 -4.04
C PRO A 182 15.43 5.27 -4.02
N GLN A 183 16.20 6.05 -3.28
CA GLN A 183 16.01 7.49 -3.12
C GLN A 183 16.43 8.27 -4.38
N GLU A 184 17.27 7.69 -5.24
CA GLU A 184 17.89 8.37 -6.39
C GLU A 184 17.09 8.29 -7.69
N GLY A 185 16.00 7.52 -7.76
CA GLY A 185 15.28 7.46 -9.03
C GLY A 185 13.95 6.73 -9.09
N LEU A 186 13.44 6.14 -8.00
CA LEU A 186 12.16 5.43 -8.06
C LEU A 186 11.07 6.25 -8.77
N VAL A 187 10.58 5.74 -9.90
CA VAL A 187 9.39 6.28 -10.55
C VAL A 187 8.17 5.98 -9.69
N ASP A 188 8.16 4.88 -8.93
CA ASP A 188 7.26 4.62 -7.81
C ASP A 188 8.04 4.10 -6.59
N LYS A 189 7.95 4.84 -5.49
CA LYS A 189 8.74 4.71 -4.28
C LYS A 189 8.22 3.61 -3.38
N GLY A 190 6.98 3.15 -3.52
CA GLY A 190 6.43 2.10 -2.66
C GLY A 190 5.74 1.04 -3.48
N ASN A 191 6.26 -0.18 -3.42
CA ASN A 191 5.63 -1.29 -4.14
C ASN A 191 5.37 -2.51 -3.24
N TRP A 192 6.17 -2.72 -2.18
CA TRP A 192 6.17 -4.00 -1.47
C TRP A 192 6.44 -3.87 0.03
N GLN A 193 5.85 -4.77 0.80
CA GLN A 193 6.24 -5.11 2.17
C GLN A 193 6.09 -6.61 2.38
N SER A 194 7.15 -7.25 2.84
CA SER A 194 7.12 -8.64 3.30
C SER A 194 6.61 -8.66 4.74
N LEU A 195 5.38 -9.12 4.95
CA LEU A 195 4.77 -9.25 6.27
C LEU A 195 5.00 -10.65 6.84
N LYS A 196 5.73 -10.76 7.95
CA LYS A 196 5.90 -12.03 8.66
C LYS A 196 4.69 -12.29 9.56
N LEU A 197 3.98 -13.39 9.31
CA LEU A 197 2.88 -13.83 10.17
C LEU A 197 3.43 -14.53 11.42
N PRO A 198 2.84 -14.31 12.62
CA PRO A 198 3.24 -15.03 13.82
C PRO A 198 3.11 -16.55 13.68
N ALA A 199 4.07 -17.30 14.22
CA ALA A 199 4.13 -18.76 14.09
C ALA A 199 3.03 -19.50 14.88
N ASN A 200 2.40 -18.82 15.85
CA ASN A 200 1.39 -19.37 16.74
C ASN A 200 -0.02 -18.83 16.46
N MET A 201 -0.28 -18.30 15.26
CA MET A 201 -1.63 -17.88 14.89
C MET A 201 -2.61 -19.06 14.95
N ALA A 202 -3.77 -18.82 15.56
CA ALA A 202 -4.88 -19.77 15.52
C ALA A 202 -5.43 -19.88 14.08
N LYS A 203 -6.11 -20.98 13.78
CA LYS A 203 -6.81 -21.14 12.50
C LYS A 203 -8.01 -20.21 12.41
N GLY A 204 -8.33 -19.77 11.20
CA GLY A 204 -9.49 -18.92 10.91
C GLY A 204 -9.11 -17.58 10.28
N ARG A 205 -10.12 -16.70 10.13
CA ARG A 205 -9.94 -15.38 9.52
C ARG A 205 -9.36 -14.39 10.52
N HIS A 206 -8.27 -13.76 10.14
CA HIS A 206 -7.67 -12.67 10.91
C HIS A 206 -7.73 -11.37 10.12
N MET A 207 -8.25 -10.32 10.74
CA MET A 207 -8.23 -8.97 10.18
C MET A 207 -6.88 -8.31 10.40
N PHE A 208 -6.41 -7.60 9.39
CA PHE A 208 -5.26 -6.73 9.42
C PHE A 208 -5.63 -5.33 8.91
N VAL A 209 -4.93 -4.31 9.40
CA VAL A 209 -5.01 -2.95 8.89
C VAL A 209 -3.63 -2.52 8.45
N TRP A 210 -3.47 -2.29 7.15
CA TRP A 210 -2.28 -1.64 6.60
C TRP A 210 -2.47 -0.13 6.72
N VAL A 211 -1.47 0.57 7.24
CA VAL A 211 -1.48 2.02 7.46
C VAL A 211 -0.21 2.63 6.88
N TRP A 212 -0.37 3.63 6.01
CA TRP A 212 0.73 4.48 5.55
C TRP A 212 0.79 5.77 6.37
N SER A 213 1.96 6.05 6.90
CA SER A 213 2.25 7.24 7.71
C SER A 213 3.32 8.08 7.03
N TYR A 214 3.09 9.39 6.95
CA TYR A 214 4.00 10.37 6.37
C TYR A 214 3.95 11.66 7.21
N GLN A 215 5.09 12.36 7.30
CA GLN A 215 5.26 13.54 8.17
C GLN A 215 4.86 13.28 9.64
N GLY A 216 5.13 12.07 10.15
CA GLY A 216 4.88 11.72 11.55
C GLY A 216 3.40 11.48 11.90
N ALA A 217 2.52 11.36 10.92
CA ALA A 217 1.10 11.09 11.14
C ALA A 217 0.60 9.95 10.24
N ASP A 218 -0.37 9.19 10.74
CA ASP A 218 -1.10 8.18 9.98
C ASP A 218 -2.01 8.88 8.96
N GLN A 219 -1.82 8.59 7.68
CA GLN A 219 -2.48 9.31 6.59
C GLN A 219 -3.52 8.45 5.90
N TRP A 220 -3.18 7.20 5.59
CA TRP A 220 -4.03 6.33 4.78
C TRP A 220 -4.08 4.92 5.35
N SER A 221 -5.21 4.24 5.22
CA SER A 221 -5.29 2.83 5.59
C SER A 221 -6.04 1.98 4.57
N THR A 222 -5.81 0.67 4.66
CA THR A 222 -6.54 -0.34 3.91
C THR A 222 -6.73 -1.57 4.79
N CYS A 223 -7.96 -2.07 4.85
CA CYS A 223 -8.30 -3.24 5.66
C CYS A 223 -8.39 -4.50 4.81
N PHE A 224 -7.83 -5.59 5.32
CA PHE A 224 -7.79 -6.88 4.66
C PHE A 224 -7.85 -8.01 5.68
N ASP A 225 -8.07 -9.22 5.19
CA ASP A 225 -8.01 -10.43 5.99
C ASP A 225 -7.01 -11.43 5.41
N VAL A 226 -6.52 -12.30 6.29
CA VAL A 226 -5.81 -13.52 5.93
C VAL A 226 -6.50 -14.68 6.63
N ASN A 227 -6.85 -15.71 5.87
CA ASN A 227 -7.34 -16.97 6.43
C ASN A 227 -6.17 -17.89 6.75
N ILE A 228 -5.99 -18.19 8.03
CA ILE A 228 -4.95 -19.11 8.52
C ILE A 228 -5.50 -20.54 8.48
N LYS A 229 -4.82 -21.40 7.71
CA LYS A 229 -5.21 -22.81 7.47
C LYS A 229 -4.55 -23.81 8.42
#